data_AF-A0A383C940-F1
#
_entry.id   AF-A0A383C940-F1
#
_cell.length_a   1.000
_cell.length_b   1.000
_cell.length_c   1.000
_cell.angle_alpha   90.00
_cell.angle_beta   90.00
_cell.angle_gamma   90.00
#
_symmetry.space_group_name_H-M   'P 1'
#
loop_
_entity.id
_entity.type
_entity.pdbx_description
1 polymer ?
#
loop_
_entity_poly.entity_id
_entity_poly.type
_entity_poly.pdbx_seq_one_letter_code
_entity_poly.pdbx_strand_id
1 'polypeptide(L)' 'MAIENLHAGYGETVVLEAINLAVEPGASVSILGRNGVGKTTLLETVMGHTDRHAGSILLMGDRID' A
#
# COMPACT_ATOMS: atom_id res chain seq x y z
N MET A 1 -1.36 4.67 10.58
CA MET A 1 -0.92 4.68 9.16
C MET A 1 -2.15 4.84 8.30
N ALA A 2 -2.09 5.64 7.24
CA ALA A 2 -3.18 5.82 6.29
C ALA A 2 -2.67 5.66 4.86
N ILE A 3 -3.47 5.03 4.01
CA ILE A 3 -3.24 4.87 2.57
C ILE A 3 -4.49 5.39 1.87
N GLU A 4 -4.30 6.29 0.91
CA GLU A 4 -5.40 6.95 0.19
C GLU A 4 -5.20 6.81 -1.33
N ASN A 5 -6.18 6.18 -1.99
CA ASN A 5 -6.22 5.94 -3.43
C ASN A 5 -4.87 5.50 -4.03
N LEU A 6 -4.20 4.56 -3.37
CA LEU A 6 -2.88 4.10 -3.76
C LEU A 6 -2.96 3.27 -5.03
N HIS A 7 -2.19 3.67 -6.04
CA HIS A 7 -1.86 2.87 -7.21
C HIS A 7 -0.36 2.61 -7.22
N ALA A 8 0.04 1.35 -7.31
CA ALA A 8 1.45 0.97 -7.28
C ALA A 8 1.70 -0.39 -7.95
N GLY A 9 2.94 -0.63 -8.32
CA GLY A 9 3.39 -1.90 -8.89
C GLY A 9 4.84 -1.85 -9.33
N TYR A 10 5.15 -2.44 -10.49
CA TYR A 10 6.54 -2.58 -10.95
C TYR A 10 6.67 -2.05 -12.38
N GLY A 11 7.54 -1.07 -12.57
CA GLY A 11 7.66 -0.34 -13.83
C GLY A 11 6.32 0.29 -14.22
N GLU A 12 5.85 -0.02 -15.42
CA GLU A 12 4.56 0.46 -15.94
C GLU A 12 3.37 -0.40 -15.48
N THR A 13 3.62 -1.56 -14.84
CA THR A 13 2.54 -2.47 -14.45
C THR A 13 1.94 -2.03 -13.12
N VAL A 14 0.66 -1.67 -13.13
CA VAL A 14 -0.14 -1.41 -11.92
C VAL A 14 -0.62 -2.74 -11.35
N VAL A 15 -0.30 -3.02 -10.09
CA VAL A 15 -0.72 -4.23 -9.37
C VAL A 15 -1.74 -3.91 -8.27
N LEU A 16 -1.58 -2.76 -7.61
CA LEU A 16 -2.50 -2.21 -6.63
C LEU A 16 -3.31 -1.11 -7.29
N GLU A 17 -4.63 -1.17 -7.18
CA GLU A 17 -5.54 -0.19 -7.77
C GLU A 17 -6.46 0.39 -6.70
N ALA A 18 -6.42 1.73 -6.56
CA ALA A 18 -7.29 2.50 -5.66
C ALA A 18 -7.38 1.94 -4.23
N ILE A 19 -6.25 1.48 -3.67
CA ILE A 19 -6.23 0.93 -2.31
C ILE A 19 -6.42 2.05 -1.30
N ASN A 20 -7.35 1.84 -0.36
CA ASN A 20 -7.60 2.71 0.77
C ASN A 20 -7.52 1.87 2.06
N LEU A 21 -6.69 2.29 3.01
CA LEU A 21 -6.47 1.55 4.26
C LEU A 21 -6.14 2.53 5.40
N ALA A 22 -6.78 2.36 6.55
CA ALA A 22 -6.42 3.04 7.79
C ALA A 22 -6.06 2.00 8.86
N VAL A 23 -4.91 2.18 9.50
CA VAL A 23 -4.43 1.33 10.59
C VAL A 23 -4.16 2.21 11.81
N GLU A 24 -4.91 1.96 12.86
CA GLU A 24 -4.78 2.67 14.14
C GLU A 24 -3.47 2.33 14.85
N PRO A 25 -2.90 3.26 15.64
CA PRO A 25 -1.74 2.97 16.48
C PRO A 25 -2.00 1.77 17.41
N GLY A 26 -1.05 0.83 17.43
CA GLY A 26 -1.15 -0.39 18.24
C GLY A 26 -2.03 -1.50 17.66
N ALA A 27 -2.68 -1.27 16.51
CA ALA A 27 -3.42 -2.32 15.83
C ALA A 27 -2.48 -3.33 15.14
N SER A 28 -2.90 -4.60 15.15
CA SER A 28 -2.32 -5.65 14.32
C SER A 28 -3.30 -6.00 13.21
N VAL A 29 -2.86 -5.93 11.96
CA VAL A 29 -3.71 -6.12 10.77
C VAL A 29 -3.11 -7.21 9.88
N SER A 30 -3.97 -8.10 9.40
CA SER A 30 -3.62 -9.16 8.46
C SER A 30 -4.29 -8.93 7.11
N ILE A 31 -3.53 -9.07 6.03
CA ILE A 31 -4.05 -8.96 4.65
C ILE A 31 -4.37 -10.36 4.14
N LEU A 32 -5.63 -10.59 3.75
CA LEU A 32 -6.12 -11.88 3.26
C LEU A 32 -6.54 -11.79 1.79
N GLY A 33 -6.44 -12.91 1.07
CA GLY A 33 -6.84 -13.00 -0.34
C GLY A 33 -6.10 -14.10 -1.09
N ARG A 34 -6.56 -14.40 -2.32
CA ARG A 34 -5.97 -15.44 -3.17
C ARG A 34 -4.52 -15.10 -3.56
N ASN A 35 -3.77 -16.10 -4.01
CA ASN A 35 -2.44 -15.87 -4.57
C ASN A 35 -2.54 -14.97 -5.81
N GLY A 36 -1.60 -14.04 -5.95
CA GLY A 36 -1.57 -13.09 -7.08
C GLY A 36 -2.42 -11.82 -6.91
N VAL A 37 -3.22 -11.68 -5.83
CA VAL A 37 -4.09 -10.50 -5.63
C VAL A 37 -3.36 -9.24 -5.14
N GLY A 38 -2.02 -9.24 -5.10
CA GLY A 38 -1.23 -8.06 -4.71
C GLY A 38 -0.93 -7.90 -3.21
N LYS A 39 -1.14 -8.93 -2.37
CA LYS A 39 -0.85 -8.85 -0.91
C LYS A 39 0.61 -8.52 -0.62
N THR A 40 1.53 -9.27 -1.22
CA THR A 40 2.97 -9.04 -1.07
C THR A 40 3.35 -7.68 -1.63
N THR A 41 2.79 -7.31 -2.78
CA THR A 41 3.01 -6.00 -3.39
C THR A 41 2.54 -4.86 -2.48
N LEU A 42 1.41 -5.00 -1.79
CA LEU A 42 0.94 -3.99 -0.81
C LEU A 42 1.93 -3.82 0.34
N LEU A 43 2.46 -4.92 0.89
CA LEU A 43 3.49 -4.85 1.94
C LEU A 43 4.77 -4.21 1.42
N GLU A 44 5.26 -4.62 0.26
CA GLU A 44 6.43 -4.04 -0.38
C GLU A 44 6.26 -2.55 -0.72
N THR A 45 5.05 -2.14 -1.13
CA THR A 45 4.74 -0.73 -1.40
C THR A 45 4.84 0.12 -0.15
N VAL A 46 4.27 -0.36 0.97
CA VAL A 46 4.36 0.34 2.26
C VAL A 46 5.80 0.44 2.76
N MET A 47 6.66 -0.53 2.41
CA MET A 47 8.09 -0.52 2.71
C MET A 47 8.92 0.32 1.72
N GLY A 48 8.31 0.87 0.67
CA GLY A 48 9.01 1.68 -0.33
C GLY A 48 9.78 0.88 -1.38
N HIS A 49 9.41 -0.39 -1.64
CA HIS A 49 10.09 -1.28 -2.58
C HIS A 49 9.40 -1.43 -3.93
N THR A 50 8.37 -0.65 -4.21
CA THR A 50 7.62 -0.68 -5.47
C THR A 50 7.46 0.72 -6.04
N ASP A 51 7.11 0.83 -7.31
CA ASP A 51 6.82 2.10 -7.95
C ASP A 51 5.41 2.56 -7.56
N ARG A 52 5.32 3.71 -6.90
CA ARG A 52 4.04 4.39 -6.67
C ARG A 52 3.67 5.20 -7.91
N HIS A 53 2.48 4.94 -8.44
CA HIS A 53 1.96 5.65 -9.61
C HIS A 53 0.96 6.75 -9.22
N ALA A 54 0.18 6.55 -8.15
CA ALA A 54 -0.74 7.56 -7.64
C ALA A 54 -1.07 7.34 -6.16
N GLY A 55 -1.75 8.31 -5.54
CA GLY A 55 -2.18 8.25 -4.15
C GLY A 55 -1.09 8.57 -3.14
N SER A 56 -1.31 8.21 -1.88
CA SER A 56 -0.39 8.52 -0.79
C SER A 56 -0.38 7.51 0.36
N ILE A 57 0.74 7.46 1.06
CA ILE A 57 0.99 6.68 2.27
C ILE A 57 1.47 7.64 3.37
N LEU A 58 0.72 7.67 4.47
CA LEU A 58 1.01 8.46 5.65
C LEU A 58 1.37 7.53 6.82
N LEU A 59 2.56 7.72 7.39
CA LEU A 59 3.01 7.05 8.60
C LEU A 59 3.10 8.08 9.74
N MET A 60 2.36 7.82 10.82
CA MET A 60 2.27 8.74 11.96
C MET A 60 1.86 10.18 11.61
N GLY A 61 1.15 10.36 10.49
CA GLY A 61 0.71 11.67 9.99
C GLY A 61 1.65 12.27 8.94
N ASP A 62 2.86 11.75 8.80
CA ASP A 62 3.84 12.22 7.82
C ASP A 62 3.78 11.40 6.54
N ARG A 63 3.94 12.07 5.39
CA ARG A 63 4.03 11.40 4.09
C ARG A 63 5.40 10.72 3.94
N ILE A 64 5.41 9.47 3.49
CA ILE A 64 6.63 8.65 3.37
C ILE A 64 6.85 8.04 1.97
N ASP A 65 6.09 8.53 0.99
CA ASP A 65 6.03 8.03 -0.40
C ASP A 65 6.63 8.96 -1.45
#